data_AF-A0A846MWS9-F1
#
_entry.id   AF-A0A846MWS9-F1
#
_cell.length_a   1.000
_cell.length_b   1.000
_cell.length_c   1.000
_cell.angle_alpha   90.00
_cell.angle_beta   90.00
_cell.angle_gamma   90.00
#
_symmetry.space_group_name_H-M   'P 1'
#
loop_
_entity.id
_entity.type
_entity.pdbx_description
1 polymer ?
#
loop_
_entity_poly.entity_id
_entity_poly.type
_entity_poly.pdbx_seq_one_letter_code
_entity_poly.pdbx_strand_id
1 'polypeptide(L)'
;MQDDDEAPIQSSGAAPETHKLIAWALCVAVLLGPAALVWFVRVVALIAGCAPGPGLCHGLPLGAGFRDALNFCWAISANPYIVIGLSIVAALLAFRIFRPMLGTLTLLMLPATALLLPLLAVFVSRYEDCPVSSDGIGSCQLWGASMGMAFHNAALARDMIYNILPYTFALTVMMGLLGFFFARPKPPRAPHAMAHMQRPFGEEWGGR
;
A
#
# COMPACT_ATOMS: atom_id res chain seq x y z
N MET A 1 8.45 -15.17 -59.63
CA MET A 1 9.37 -14.35 -58.80
C MET A 1 8.47 -13.30 -58.19
N GLN A 2 7.90 -13.66 -57.05
CA GLN A 2 6.82 -12.94 -56.40
C GLN A 2 7.43 -12.40 -55.11
N ASP A 3 7.53 -11.08 -55.03
CA ASP A 3 8.04 -10.38 -53.86
C ASP A 3 7.15 -10.71 -52.65
N ASP A 4 7.73 -11.41 -51.69
CA ASP A 4 7.18 -11.56 -50.36
C ASP A 4 7.40 -10.23 -49.64
N ASP A 5 6.42 -9.32 -49.76
CA ASP A 5 6.30 -8.10 -48.95
C ASP A 5 6.04 -8.50 -47.48
N GLU A 6 7.12 -8.78 -46.78
CA GLU A 6 7.14 -9.03 -45.34
C GLU A 6 6.81 -7.73 -44.61
N ALA A 7 5.53 -7.55 -44.29
CA ALA A 7 5.05 -6.40 -43.54
C ALA A 7 5.79 -6.31 -42.19
N PRO A 8 6.40 -5.15 -41.86
CA PRO A 8 7.11 -5.00 -40.61
C PRO A 8 6.14 -5.11 -39.44
N ILE A 9 6.40 -6.09 -38.57
CA ILE A 9 5.75 -6.22 -37.26
C ILE A 9 6.07 -4.94 -36.47
N GLN A 10 5.15 -3.97 -36.51
CA GLN A 10 5.18 -2.82 -35.63
C GLN A 10 5.04 -3.31 -34.19
N SER A 11 6.16 -3.46 -33.50
CA SER A 11 6.21 -3.56 -32.04
C SER A 11 5.76 -2.22 -31.46
N SER A 12 4.45 -2.03 -31.40
CA SER A 12 3.85 -0.92 -30.68
C SER A 12 4.40 -0.92 -29.25
N GLY A 13 5.14 0.15 -28.94
CA GLY A 13 5.90 0.30 -27.71
C GLY A 13 5.06 0.00 -26.48
N ALA A 14 5.41 -1.08 -25.78
CA ALA A 14 4.88 -1.47 -24.48
C ALA A 14 5.35 -0.55 -23.33
N ALA A 15 5.49 0.76 -23.59
CA ALA A 15 5.98 1.74 -22.63
C ALA A 15 4.92 2.46 -21.73
N PRO A 16 3.59 2.45 -21.99
CA PRO A 16 2.66 3.28 -21.19
C PRO A 16 2.18 2.65 -19.87
N GLU A 17 2.28 1.32 -19.70
CA GLU A 17 1.79 0.62 -18.50
C GLU A 17 2.79 0.67 -17.32
N THR A 18 4.09 0.57 -17.61
CA THR A 18 5.16 0.51 -16.60
C THR A 18 5.26 1.79 -15.75
N HIS A 19 5.02 2.95 -16.34
CA HIS A 19 5.08 4.24 -15.63
C HIS A 19 4.00 4.35 -14.53
N LYS A 20 2.80 3.80 -14.77
CA LYS A 20 1.70 3.82 -13.80
C LYS A 20 2.01 2.90 -12.60
N LEU A 21 2.59 1.73 -12.87
CA LEU A 21 3.03 0.79 -11.84
C LEU A 21 4.13 1.38 -10.97
N ILE A 22 5.11 2.06 -11.57
CA ILE A 22 6.17 2.75 -10.84
C ILE A 22 5.58 3.85 -9.95
N ALA A 23 4.66 4.67 -10.47
CA ALA A 23 4.01 5.72 -9.67
C ALA A 23 3.22 5.16 -8.48
N TRP A 24 2.50 4.05 -8.68
CA TRP A 24 1.80 3.35 -7.61
C TRP A 24 2.78 2.81 -6.57
N ALA A 25 3.84 2.13 -7.01
CA ALA A 25 4.87 1.58 -6.14
C ALA A 25 5.58 2.66 -5.33
N LEU A 26 5.83 3.83 -5.93
CA LEU A 26 6.39 4.99 -5.22
C LEU A 26 5.45 5.50 -4.13
N CYS A 27 4.15 5.61 -4.38
CA CYS A 27 3.18 6.02 -3.34
C CYS A 27 3.17 5.03 -2.17
N VAL A 28 3.18 3.73 -2.48
CA VAL A 28 3.24 2.66 -1.47
C VAL A 28 4.57 2.72 -0.71
N ALA A 29 5.69 2.92 -1.40
CA ALA A 29 7.02 3.00 -0.81
C ALA A 29 7.17 4.24 0.10
N VAL A 30 6.58 5.38 -0.27
CA VAL A 30 6.59 6.58 0.59
C VAL A 30 5.81 6.34 1.89
N LEU A 31 4.68 5.63 1.82
CA LEU A 31 3.85 5.36 3.00
C LEU A 31 4.38 4.22 3.89
N LEU A 32 4.82 3.11 3.28
CA LEU A 32 5.24 1.92 4.00
C LEU A 32 6.75 1.81 4.19
N GLY A 33 7.55 2.50 3.36
CA GLY A 33 9.02 2.47 3.43
C GLY A 33 9.57 2.88 4.79
N PRO A 34 9.11 3.99 5.41
CA PRO A 34 9.54 4.37 6.76
C PRO A 34 9.22 3.29 7.80
N ALA A 35 8.02 2.69 7.73
CA ALA A 35 7.62 1.61 8.64
C ALA A 35 8.47 0.35 8.42
N ALA A 36 8.78 0.01 7.17
CA ALA A 36 9.69 -1.08 6.84
C ALA A 36 11.10 -0.86 7.41
N LEU A 37 11.59 0.38 7.40
CA LEU A 37 12.88 0.75 7.98
C LEU A 37 12.91 0.57 9.50
N VAL A 38 11.83 0.94 10.20
CA VAL A 38 11.66 0.68 11.64
C VAL A 38 11.76 -0.82 11.94
N TRP A 39 11.05 -1.64 11.18
CA TRP A 39 11.09 -3.10 11.32
C TRP A 39 12.45 -3.69 10.96
N PHE A 40 13.13 -3.14 9.96
CA PHE A 40 14.49 -3.55 9.61
C PHE A 40 15.45 -3.37 10.78
N VAL A 41 15.46 -2.19 11.43
CA VAL A 41 16.29 -1.95 12.63
C VAL A 41 15.92 -2.93 13.75
N ARG A 42 14.62 -3.22 13.93
CA ARG A 42 14.17 -4.18 14.94
C ARG A 42 14.66 -5.61 14.67
N VAL A 43 14.58 -6.06 13.41
CA VAL A 43 15.09 -7.37 12.98
C VAL A 43 16.59 -7.45 13.17
N VAL A 44 17.34 -6.39 12.84
CA VAL A 44 18.79 -6.32 13.09
C VAL A 44 19.09 -6.47 14.58
N ALA A 45 18.35 -5.76 15.46
CA ALA A 45 18.52 -5.91 16.91
C ALA A 45 18.20 -7.33 17.41
N LEU A 46 17.18 -7.97 16.84
CA LEU A 46 16.79 -9.34 17.18
C LEU A 46 17.87 -10.34 16.75
N ILE A 47 18.39 -10.22 15.53
CA ILE A 47 19.49 -11.06 15.02
C ILE A 47 20.76 -10.85 15.85
N ALA A 48 21.03 -9.63 16.30
CA ALA A 48 22.14 -9.31 17.19
C ALA A 48 21.93 -9.80 18.64
N GLY A 49 20.80 -10.42 18.97
CA GLY A 49 20.52 -10.92 20.32
C GLY A 49 20.27 -9.82 21.37
N CYS A 50 19.94 -8.60 20.93
CA CYS A 50 19.75 -7.48 21.83
C CYS A 50 18.32 -7.42 22.37
N ALA A 51 18.19 -7.67 23.67
CA ALA A 51 16.95 -7.44 24.39
C ALA A 51 16.59 -5.93 24.40
N PRO A 52 15.30 -5.57 24.39
CA PRO A 52 14.88 -4.20 24.62
C PRO A 52 15.26 -3.75 26.03
N GLY A 53 15.95 -2.62 26.15
CA GLY A 53 16.37 -2.06 27.43
C GLY A 53 17.14 -0.75 27.27
N PRO A 54 17.50 -0.09 28.37
CA PRO A 54 18.17 1.22 28.33
C PRO A 54 19.62 1.15 27.86
N GLY A 55 20.31 0.02 28.06
CA GLY A 55 21.72 -0.16 27.69
C GLY A 55 21.96 -0.23 26.18
N LEU A 56 23.16 0.15 25.75
CA LEU A 56 23.60 0.01 24.36
C LEU A 56 23.63 -1.46 23.92
N CYS A 57 23.20 -1.73 22.70
CA CYS A 57 23.28 -3.08 22.09
C CYS A 57 24.70 -3.32 21.56
N HIS A 58 25.57 -3.96 22.33
CA HIS A 58 26.95 -4.28 21.93
C HIS A 58 27.75 -3.09 21.37
N GLY A 59 27.46 -1.86 21.85
CA GLY A 59 28.09 -0.63 21.36
C GLY A 59 27.54 -0.10 20.02
N LEU A 60 26.56 -0.78 19.41
CA LEU A 60 25.90 -0.32 18.19
C LEU A 60 24.83 0.75 18.52
N PRO A 61 24.74 1.83 17.72
CA PRO A 61 23.75 2.89 17.91
C PRO A 61 22.35 2.51 17.37
N LEU A 62 21.91 1.28 17.61
CA LEU A 62 20.61 0.78 17.12
C LEU A 62 19.43 1.60 17.66
N GLY A 63 19.54 2.09 18.89
CA GLY A 63 18.53 2.96 19.49
C GLY A 63 18.36 4.24 18.67
N ALA A 64 19.45 4.92 18.31
CA ALA A 64 19.36 6.15 17.52
C ALA A 64 18.73 5.88 16.14
N GLY A 65 19.16 4.81 15.45
CA GLY A 65 18.57 4.41 14.18
C GLY A 65 17.07 4.10 14.28
N PHE A 66 16.65 3.40 15.33
CA PHE A 66 15.23 3.09 15.57
C PHE A 66 14.41 4.35 15.86
N ARG A 67 14.94 5.25 16.69
CA ARG A 67 14.32 6.54 17.01
C ARG A 67 14.12 7.39 15.77
N ASP A 68 15.16 7.53 14.97
CA ASP A 68 15.14 8.40 13.80
C ASP A 68 14.23 7.82 12.71
N ALA A 69 14.22 6.49 12.55
CA ALA A 69 13.27 5.77 11.71
C ALA A 69 11.81 5.99 12.14
N LEU A 70 11.53 5.90 13.46
CA LEU A 70 10.20 6.16 14.01
C LEU A 70 9.80 7.62 13.79
N ASN A 71 10.67 8.58 14.10
CA ASN A 71 10.38 10.00 13.88
C ASN A 71 10.08 10.30 12.41
N PHE A 72 10.84 9.72 11.49
CA PHE A 72 10.59 9.84 10.06
C PHE A 72 9.25 9.20 9.66
N CYS A 73 8.95 8.02 10.21
CA CYS A 73 7.67 7.36 9.99
C CYS A 73 6.50 8.22 10.49
N TRP A 74 6.57 8.74 11.72
CA TRP A 74 5.56 9.62 12.29
C TRP A 74 5.41 10.93 11.53
N ALA A 75 6.49 11.52 11.00
CA ALA A 75 6.39 12.73 10.19
C ALA A 75 5.49 12.55 8.95
N ILE A 76 5.44 11.34 8.41
CA ILE A 76 4.60 10.99 7.25
C ILE A 76 3.23 10.48 7.71
N SER A 77 3.19 9.51 8.63
CA SER A 77 1.97 8.79 9.01
C SER A 77 1.08 9.57 9.97
N ALA A 78 1.63 10.47 10.79
CA ALA A 78 0.84 11.27 11.72
C ALA A 78 0.06 12.41 11.04
N ASN A 79 0.38 12.73 9.78
CA ASN A 79 -0.36 13.75 9.02
C ASN A 79 -1.51 13.09 8.24
N PRO A 80 -2.78 13.25 8.67
CA PRO A 80 -3.92 12.59 8.03
C PRO A 80 -4.09 13.03 6.58
N TYR A 81 -3.74 14.28 6.23
CA TYR A 81 -3.87 14.78 4.87
C TYR A 81 -2.91 14.08 3.91
N ILE A 82 -1.66 13.83 4.34
CA ILE A 82 -0.66 13.11 3.55
C ILE A 82 -1.11 11.66 3.35
N VAL A 83 -1.50 10.99 4.44
CA VAL A 83 -1.92 9.58 4.41
C VAL A 83 -3.14 9.39 3.52
N ILE A 84 -4.21 10.18 3.71
CA ILE A 84 -5.43 10.08 2.90
C ILE A 84 -5.13 10.48 1.45
N GLY A 85 -4.41 11.58 1.22
CA GLY A 85 -4.09 12.07 -0.12
C GLY A 85 -3.30 11.05 -0.94
N LEU A 86 -2.22 10.51 -0.38
CA LEU A 86 -1.41 9.47 -1.04
C LEU A 86 -2.19 8.17 -1.22
N SER A 87 -3.06 7.81 -0.29
CA SER A 87 -3.93 6.63 -0.42
C SER A 87 -4.92 6.78 -1.57
N ILE A 88 -5.51 7.96 -1.75
CA ILE A 88 -6.39 8.27 -2.89
C ILE A 88 -5.61 8.20 -4.21
N VAL A 89 -4.43 8.82 -4.28
CA VAL A 89 -3.59 8.77 -5.49
C VAL A 89 -3.21 7.33 -5.83
N ALA A 90 -2.78 6.55 -4.84
CA ALA A 90 -2.46 5.14 -4.99
C ALA A 90 -3.68 4.31 -5.43
N ALA A 91 -4.87 4.58 -4.87
CA ALA A 91 -6.10 3.91 -5.26
C ALA A 91 -6.50 4.25 -6.71
N LEU A 92 -6.42 5.52 -7.12
CA LEU A 92 -6.72 5.95 -8.49
C LEU A 92 -5.76 5.32 -9.52
N LEU A 93 -4.47 5.24 -9.19
CA LEU A 93 -3.49 4.53 -10.00
C LEU A 93 -3.81 3.04 -10.07
N ALA A 94 -4.15 2.41 -8.93
CA ALA A 94 -4.54 1.02 -8.88
C ALA A 94 -5.81 0.75 -9.69
N PHE A 95 -6.84 1.60 -9.63
CA PHE A 95 -8.06 1.47 -10.46
C PHE A 95 -7.77 1.52 -11.96
N ARG A 96 -6.75 2.27 -12.38
CA ARG A 96 -6.35 2.38 -13.78
C ARG A 96 -5.57 1.18 -14.30
N ILE A 97 -4.89 0.44 -13.42
CA ILE A 97 -4.01 -0.67 -13.79
C ILE A 97 -4.68 -2.02 -13.49
N PHE A 98 -5.41 -2.10 -12.38
CA PHE A 98 -5.92 -3.33 -11.78
C PHE A 98 -7.43 -3.22 -11.51
N ARG A 99 -8.12 -4.36 -11.60
CA ARG A 99 -9.58 -4.47 -11.37
C ARG A 99 -10.01 -3.75 -10.07
N PRO A 100 -11.22 -3.17 -10.02
CA PRO A 100 -11.65 -2.21 -8.99
C PRO A 100 -11.50 -2.69 -7.53
N MET A 101 -11.55 -4.00 -7.30
CA MET A 101 -11.32 -4.61 -5.98
C MET A 101 -9.95 -4.31 -5.37
N LEU A 102 -8.88 -4.25 -6.19
CA LEU A 102 -7.54 -3.98 -5.67
C LEU A 102 -7.39 -2.50 -5.27
N GLY A 103 -7.99 -1.58 -6.04
CA GLY A 103 -7.98 -0.15 -5.71
C GLY A 103 -8.75 0.18 -4.43
N THR A 104 -9.85 -0.52 -4.15
CA THR A 104 -10.56 -0.36 -2.88
C THR A 104 -9.77 -0.93 -1.71
N LEU A 105 -9.13 -2.09 -1.90
CA LEU A 105 -8.33 -2.71 -0.84
C LEU A 105 -7.11 -1.85 -0.49
N THR A 106 -6.44 -1.25 -1.48
CA THR A 106 -5.32 -0.32 -1.20
C THR A 106 -5.77 0.91 -0.44
N LEU A 107 -6.93 1.49 -0.79
CA LEU A 107 -7.48 2.65 -0.10
C LEU A 107 -7.75 2.41 1.39
N LEU A 108 -8.11 1.18 1.76
CA LEU A 108 -8.36 0.79 3.16
C LEU A 108 -7.09 0.32 3.87
N MET A 109 -6.34 -0.57 3.24
CA MET A 109 -5.20 -1.25 3.88
C MET A 109 -3.99 -0.34 4.03
N LEU A 110 -3.71 0.51 3.06
CA LEU A 110 -2.52 1.37 3.06
C LEU A 110 -2.49 2.36 4.24
N PRO A 111 -3.55 3.14 4.52
CA PRO A 111 -3.54 4.04 5.67
C PRO A 111 -3.55 3.28 7.01
N ALA A 112 -4.25 2.15 7.10
CA ALA A 112 -4.28 1.33 8.32
C ALA A 112 -2.88 0.75 8.62
N THR A 113 -2.22 0.15 7.63
CA THR A 113 -0.90 -0.45 7.79
C THR A 113 0.19 0.58 8.05
N ALA A 114 0.12 1.77 7.44
CA ALA A 114 1.06 2.87 7.68
C ALA A 114 1.08 3.34 9.14
N LEU A 115 -0.05 3.25 9.85
CA LEU A 115 -0.15 3.60 11.28
C LEU A 115 0.08 2.40 12.21
N LEU A 116 -0.46 1.22 11.84
CA LEU A 116 -0.38 0.02 12.69
C LEU A 116 1.03 -0.56 12.75
N LEU A 117 1.78 -0.58 11.65
CA LEU A 117 3.12 -1.16 11.62
C LEU A 117 4.12 -0.47 12.56
N PRO A 118 4.29 0.87 12.54
CA PRO A 118 5.18 1.54 13.50
C PRO A 118 4.66 1.44 14.93
N LEU A 119 3.34 1.47 15.13
CA LEU A 119 2.73 1.31 16.46
C LEU A 119 3.06 -0.07 17.05
N LEU A 120 2.90 -1.14 16.27
CA LEU A 120 3.27 -2.49 16.67
C LEU A 120 4.77 -2.60 16.96
N ALA A 121 5.62 -1.98 16.15
CA ALA A 121 7.06 -1.97 16.39
C ALA A 121 7.41 -1.33 17.75
N VAL A 122 6.71 -0.26 18.15
CA VAL A 122 6.86 0.35 19.48
C VAL A 122 6.41 -0.62 20.57
N PHE A 123 5.23 -1.23 20.45
CA PHE A 123 4.71 -2.15 21.48
C PHE A 123 5.55 -3.43 21.66
N VAL A 124 6.19 -3.91 20.59
CA VAL A 124 7.08 -5.09 20.64
C VAL A 124 8.49 -4.73 21.12
N SER A 125 8.84 -3.45 21.14
CA SER A 125 10.16 -2.96 21.57
C SER A 125 10.14 -2.25 22.92
N ARG A 126 8.96 -2.03 23.52
CA ARG A 126 8.86 -1.51 24.89
C ARG A 126 9.27 -2.57 25.91
N TYR A 127 9.77 -2.10 27.04
CA TYR A 127 10.05 -2.90 28.24
C TYR A 127 9.34 -2.25 29.44
N GLU A 128 9.29 -2.94 30.59
CA GLU A 128 8.43 -2.56 31.72
C GLU A 128 8.68 -1.13 32.25
N ASP A 129 9.94 -0.71 32.35
CA ASP A 129 10.30 0.62 32.84
C ASP A 129 10.18 1.74 31.77
N CYS A 130 9.69 1.41 30.58
CA CYS A 130 9.44 2.35 29.50
C CYS A 130 7.96 2.32 29.06
N PRO A 131 7.06 2.96 29.83
CA PRO A 131 5.67 3.07 29.43
C PRO A 131 5.50 4.03 28.25
N VAL A 132 4.58 3.68 27.36
CA VAL A 132 4.08 4.59 26.31
C VAL A 132 3.13 5.57 27.00
N SER A 133 3.57 6.81 27.19
CA SER A 133 2.79 7.87 27.85
C SER A 133 2.42 8.99 26.89
N SER A 134 1.17 9.45 26.99
CA SER A 134 0.68 10.65 26.30
C SER A 134 1.32 11.93 26.81
N ASP A 135 1.91 11.93 28.01
CA ASP A 135 2.42 13.17 28.61
C ASP A 135 3.76 13.59 28.00
N GLY A 136 4.41 12.74 27.20
CA GLY A 136 5.71 13.03 26.57
C GLY A 136 6.88 13.17 27.54
N ILE A 137 6.61 13.11 28.85
CA ILE A 137 7.58 13.16 29.94
C ILE A 137 8.03 11.72 30.20
N GLY A 138 9.00 11.26 29.41
CA GLY A 138 9.58 9.92 29.60
C GLY A 138 11.08 9.96 29.44
N SER A 139 11.80 9.57 30.50
CA SER A 139 13.24 9.23 30.44
C SER A 139 13.49 7.89 29.75
N CYS A 140 12.51 7.36 29.01
CA CYS A 140 12.63 6.08 28.34
C CYS A 140 13.80 6.10 27.37
N GLN A 141 14.75 5.20 27.62
CA GLN A 141 15.85 4.91 26.74
C GLN A 141 15.65 3.50 26.17
N LEU A 142 15.84 3.36 24.87
CA LEU A 142 15.86 2.07 24.20
C LEU A 142 17.16 1.96 23.41
N TRP A 143 17.93 0.91 23.69
CA TRP A 143 19.25 0.66 23.13
C TRP A 143 20.19 1.88 23.21
N GLY A 144 20.19 2.55 24.37
CA GLY A 144 21.01 3.74 24.63
C GLY A 144 20.48 5.06 24.06
N ALA A 145 19.31 5.10 23.42
CA ALA A 145 18.73 6.33 22.85
C ALA A 145 17.39 6.71 23.47
N SER A 146 17.18 8.02 23.68
CA SER A 146 15.94 8.56 24.26
C SER A 146 14.76 8.48 23.27
N MET A 147 13.66 7.83 23.66
CA MET A 147 12.49 7.59 22.81
C MET A 147 11.31 8.54 23.04
N GLY A 148 11.43 9.52 23.94
CA GLY A 148 10.32 10.35 24.45
C GLY A 148 9.28 10.77 23.40
N MET A 149 9.70 11.54 22.38
CA MET A 149 8.76 12.00 21.33
C MET A 149 8.24 10.89 20.42
N ALA A 150 9.07 9.90 20.10
CA ALA A 150 8.66 8.79 19.24
C ALA A 150 7.58 7.92 19.92
N PHE A 151 7.68 7.72 21.23
CA PHE A 151 6.70 6.95 22.02
C PHE A 151 5.47 7.80 22.36
N HIS A 152 5.63 9.10 22.57
CA HIS A 152 4.51 10.04 22.66
C HIS A 152 3.63 9.99 21.40
N ASN A 153 4.24 10.05 20.21
CA ASN A 153 3.49 9.92 18.95
C ASN A 153 2.79 8.56 18.82
N ALA A 154 3.38 7.48 19.35
CA ALA A 154 2.74 6.17 19.38
C ALA A 154 1.51 6.15 20.31
N ALA A 155 1.54 6.87 21.42
CA ALA A 155 0.36 7.04 22.30
C ALA A 155 -0.78 7.74 21.55
N LEU A 156 -0.46 8.84 20.85
CA LEU A 156 -1.41 9.61 20.05
C LEU A 156 -1.90 8.88 18.79
N ALA A 157 -1.11 7.95 18.26
CA ALA A 157 -1.48 7.18 17.06
C ALA A 157 -2.80 6.42 17.24
N ARG A 158 -3.15 6.02 18.47
CA ARG A 158 -4.45 5.40 18.76
C ARG A 158 -5.60 6.35 18.43
N ASP A 159 -5.52 7.60 18.85
CA ASP A 159 -6.53 8.62 18.57
C ASP A 159 -6.58 8.94 17.08
N MET A 160 -5.42 8.98 16.41
CA MET A 160 -5.35 9.15 14.96
C MET A 160 -6.04 8.01 14.22
N ILE A 161 -5.86 6.75 14.64
CA ILE A 161 -6.54 5.60 14.05
C ILE A 161 -8.06 5.75 14.19
N TYR A 162 -8.56 6.07 15.38
CA TYR A 162 -10.00 6.26 15.59
C TYR A 162 -10.57 7.42 14.77
N ASN A 163 -9.78 8.47 14.55
CA ASN A 163 -10.18 9.60 13.74
C ASN A 163 -10.13 9.30 12.24
N ILE A 164 -9.15 8.55 11.73
CA ILE A 164 -8.94 8.36 10.28
C ILE A 164 -9.73 7.16 9.74
N LEU A 165 -9.78 6.06 10.49
CA LEU A 165 -10.32 4.77 10.01
C LEU A 165 -11.79 4.83 9.57
N PRO A 166 -12.71 5.55 10.24
CA PRO A 166 -14.09 5.69 9.77
C PRO A 166 -14.18 6.38 8.40
N TYR A 167 -13.38 7.43 8.17
CA TYR A 167 -13.38 8.16 6.90
C TYR A 167 -12.79 7.32 5.76
N THR A 168 -11.67 6.63 6.00
CA THR A 168 -11.07 5.76 4.97
C THR A 168 -11.96 4.57 4.66
N PHE A 169 -12.64 4.00 5.66
CA PHE A 169 -13.65 2.97 5.47
C PHE A 169 -14.82 3.46 4.61
N ALA A 170 -15.41 4.61 4.96
CA ALA A 170 -16.51 5.20 4.19
C ALA A 170 -16.12 5.50 2.74
N LEU A 171 -14.94 6.09 2.52
CA LEU A 171 -14.38 6.35 1.19
C LEU A 171 -14.16 5.06 0.40
N THR A 172 -13.67 4.00 1.05
CA THR A 172 -13.48 2.69 0.43
C THR A 172 -14.80 2.09 -0.03
N VAL A 173 -15.84 2.14 0.81
CA VAL A 173 -17.18 1.66 0.45
C VAL A 173 -17.74 2.48 -0.72
N MET A 174 -17.66 3.81 -0.67
CA MET A 174 -18.13 4.67 -1.75
C MET A 174 -17.42 4.40 -3.08
N MET A 175 -16.09 4.34 -3.07
CA MET A 175 -15.30 4.04 -4.27
C MET A 175 -15.52 2.62 -4.78
N GLY A 176 -15.74 1.66 -3.88
CA GLY A 176 -16.06 0.29 -4.25
C GLY A 176 -17.42 0.14 -4.90
N LEU A 177 -18.45 0.83 -4.38
CA LEU A 177 -19.76 0.88 -5.00
C LEU A 177 -19.68 1.53 -6.39
N LEU A 178 -19.03 2.70 -6.51
CA LEU A 178 -18.83 3.38 -7.79
C LEU A 178 -18.08 2.47 -8.77
N GLY A 179 -16.95 1.92 -8.37
CA GLY A 179 -16.15 1.00 -9.18
C GLY A 179 -16.95 -0.22 -9.62
N PHE A 180 -17.78 -0.78 -8.74
CA PHE A 180 -18.65 -1.90 -9.08
C PHE A 180 -19.71 -1.55 -10.12
N PHE A 181 -20.38 -0.40 -10.00
CA PHE A 181 -21.39 0.03 -10.97
C PHE A 181 -20.78 0.40 -12.34
N PHE A 182 -19.62 1.07 -12.36
CA PHE A 182 -18.96 1.48 -13.60
C PHE A 182 -18.20 0.35 -14.31
N ALA A 183 -17.67 -0.62 -13.56
CA ALA A 183 -16.91 -1.73 -14.13
C ALA A 183 -17.76 -2.97 -14.46
N ARG A 184 -19.09 -2.92 -14.28
CA ARG A 184 -19.95 -4.04 -14.73
C ARG A 184 -19.77 -4.20 -16.25
N PRO A 185 -19.41 -5.40 -16.74
CA PRO A 185 -19.40 -5.64 -18.18
C PRO A 185 -20.80 -5.34 -18.70
N LYS A 186 -20.89 -4.42 -19.68
CA LYS A 186 -22.17 -4.17 -20.35
C LYS A 186 -22.63 -5.52 -20.91
N PRO A 187 -23.90 -5.92 -20.68
CA PRO A 187 -24.39 -7.16 -21.25
C PRO A 187 -24.10 -7.14 -22.75
N PRO A 188 -23.58 -8.24 -23.33
CA PRO A 188 -23.37 -8.30 -24.76
C PRO A 188 -24.69 -7.93 -25.42
N ARG A 189 -24.66 -6.96 -26.35
CA ARG A 189 -25.86 -6.60 -27.13
C ARG A 189 -26.44 -7.90 -27.66
N ALA A 190 -27.71 -8.16 -27.36
CA ALA A 190 -28.39 -9.34 -27.87
C ALA A 190 -28.13 -9.41 -29.38
N PRO A 191 -27.67 -10.54 -29.92
CA PRO A 191 -27.45 -10.66 -31.36
C PRO A 191 -28.74 -10.27 -32.05
N HIS A 192 -28.67 -9.30 -32.97
CA HIS A 192 -29.82 -8.91 -33.77
C HIS A 192 -30.39 -10.16 -34.43
N ALA A 193 -31.69 -10.42 -34.27
CA ALA A 193 -32.35 -11.65 -34.73
C ALA A 193 -32.13 -11.96 -36.23
N MET A 194 -31.72 -10.98 -37.03
CA MET A 194 -31.40 -11.15 -38.44
C MET A 194 -30.04 -11.82 -38.72
N ALA A 195 -29.12 -11.90 -37.75
CA ALA A 195 -27.81 -12.53 -37.93
C ALA A 195 -27.85 -14.07 -38.02
N HIS A 196 -28.98 -14.69 -37.67
CA HIS A 196 -29.16 -16.15 -37.73
C HIS A 196 -29.81 -16.67 -39.02
N MET A 197 -30.24 -15.80 -39.94
CA MET A 197 -30.87 -16.23 -41.20
C MET A 197 -29.89 -16.46 -42.36
N GLN A 198 -28.62 -16.13 -42.23
CA GLN A 198 -27.59 -16.44 -43.23
C GLN A 198 -26.83 -17.73 -42.86
N ARG A 199 -27.53 -18.87 -42.87
CA ARG A 199 -26.88 -20.15 -43.22
C ARG A 199 -27.37 -20.52 -44.62
N PRO A 200 -26.52 -20.41 -45.66
CA PRO A 200 -26.93 -20.83 -47.00
C PRO A 200 -27.09 -22.35 -46.98
N PHE A 201 -28.32 -22.80 -47.23
CA PHE A 201 -28.59 -24.11 -47.78
C PHE A 201 -27.74 -24.28 -49.04
N GLY A 202 -26.63 -25.02 -48.97
CA GLY A 202 -25.71 -25.08 -50.10
C GLY A 202 -24.63 -26.16 -50.09
N GLU A 203 -24.66 -27.15 -49.19
CA GLU A 203 -23.67 -28.26 -49.21
C GLU A 203 -24.35 -29.63 -49.05
N GLU A 204 -25.36 -29.93 -49.86
CA GLU A 204 -25.98 -31.28 -49.90
C GLU A 204 -26.07 -31.89 -51.31
N TRP A 205 -25.23 -31.47 -52.25
CA TRP A 205 -25.14 -32.12 -53.56
C TRP A 205 -23.69 -32.31 -54.00
N GLY A 206 -23.09 -33.39 -53.53
CA GLY A 206 -21.75 -33.83 -53.92
C GLY A 206 -21.56 -35.34 -53.76
N GLY A 207 -22.56 -36.13 -54.15
CA GLY A 207 -22.41 -37.57 -54.29
C GLY A 207 -21.75 -37.91 -55.63
N ARG A 208 -20.51 -38.39 -55.57
CA ARG A 208 -19.93 -39.56 -56.27
C ARG A 208 -18.41 -39.52 -56.26
#